data_AF-A0A380FE58-F1
#
_entry.id   AF-A0A380FE58-F1
#
_cell.length_a   1.000
_cell.length_b   1.000
_cell.length_c   1.000
_cell.angle_alpha   90.00
_cell.angle_beta   90.00
_cell.angle_gamma   90.00
#
_symmetry.space_group_name_H-M   'P 1'
#
loop_
_entity.id
_entity.type
_entity.pdbx_description
1 polymer ?
#
loop_
_entity_poly.entity_id
_entity_poly.type
_entity_poly.pdbx_seq_one_letter_code
_entity_poly.pdbx_strand_id
1 'polypeptide(L)'
;MLHISINVYLTQETFLRNIQVTYEHAQLKGGEKDPYRVGLKLVNNGWVYVQGLTHYEVNDNGEFLLAGFNYEGQLAAALEISTQPFEV
;
A
#
# COMPACT_ATOMS: atom_id res chain seq x y z
N MET A 1 0.69 16.44 -11.69
CA MET A 1 0.49 14.99 -11.49
C MET A 1 1.48 14.55 -10.44
N LEU A 2 1.04 13.82 -9.41
CA LEU A 2 1.92 13.42 -8.30
C LEU A 2 2.55 12.06 -8.63
N HIS A 3 3.88 12.04 -8.75
CA HIS A 3 4.63 10.80 -8.81
C HIS A 3 4.86 10.29 -7.38
N ILE A 4 4.62 9.01 -7.16
CA ILE A 4 4.88 8.34 -5.89
C ILE A 4 5.71 7.08 -6.12
N SER A 5 6.50 6.73 -5.12
CA SER A 5 7.11 5.42 -4.97
C SER A 5 6.16 4.55 -4.15
N ILE A 6 5.93 3.31 -4.60
CA ILE A 6 5.18 2.34 -3.82
C ILE A 6 5.98 1.06 -3.57
N ASN A 7 5.76 0.49 -2.39
CA ASN A 7 6.11 -0.90 -2.10
C ASN A 7 4.82 -1.70 -1.89
N VAL A 8 4.78 -2.93 -2.42
CA VAL A 8 3.67 -3.87 -2.20
C VAL A 8 4.25 -5.18 -1.73
N TYR A 9 3.72 -5.68 -0.63
CA TYR A 9 4.01 -7.01 -0.11
C TYR A 9 2.71 -7.79 0.03
N LEU A 10 2.70 -9.04 -0.44
CA LEU A 10 1.61 -9.99 -0.23
C LEU A 10 2.23 -11.33 0.14
N THR A 11 1.74 -11.95 1.22
CA THR A 11 2.25 -13.26 1.63
C THR A 11 2.15 -14.27 0.51
N GLN A 12 3.27 -14.95 0.30
CA GLN A 12 3.54 -16.09 -0.56
C GLN A 12 4.36 -15.81 -1.82
N GLU A 13 4.14 -14.76 -2.64
CA GLU A 13 4.87 -14.68 -3.92
C GLU A 13 5.11 -13.27 -4.51
N THR A 14 4.71 -12.19 -3.83
CA THR A 14 4.82 -10.85 -4.43
C THR A 14 5.47 -9.85 -3.49
N PHE A 15 6.61 -9.35 -3.95
CA PHE A 15 7.28 -8.20 -3.39
C PHE A 15 7.66 -7.24 -4.52
N LEU A 16 7.09 -6.04 -4.48
CA LEU A 16 7.42 -4.94 -5.37
C LEU A 16 8.01 -3.83 -4.51
N ARG A 17 9.20 -3.34 -4.86
CA ARG A 17 9.87 -2.27 -4.13
C ARG A 17 10.23 -1.11 -5.06
N ASN A 18 10.00 0.10 -4.57
CA ASN A 18 10.28 1.35 -5.25
C ASN A 18 9.72 1.43 -6.67
N ILE A 19 8.51 0.88 -6.86
CA ILE A 19 7.82 1.01 -8.14
C ILE A 19 7.27 2.43 -8.23
N GLN A 20 7.81 3.19 -9.18
CA GLN A 20 7.32 4.53 -9.44
C GLN A 20 6.00 4.47 -10.21
N VAL A 21 4.95 5.06 -9.65
CA VAL A 21 3.64 5.15 -10.29
C VAL A 21 3.10 6.58 -10.27
N THR A 22 2.15 6.85 -11.14
CA THR A 22 1.34 8.08 -11.13
C THR A 22 -0.11 7.66 -11.03
N TYR A 23 -0.77 8.02 -9.93
CA TYR A 23 -2.18 7.73 -9.72
C TYR A 23 -3.03 8.98 -9.98
N GLU A 24 -4.26 8.77 -10.42
CA GLU A 24 -5.24 9.85 -10.60
C GLU A 24 -6.34 9.80 -9.53
N HIS A 25 -6.69 8.59 -9.06
CA HIS A 25 -7.68 8.39 -8.00
C HIS A 25 -7.17 7.37 -6.97
N ALA A 26 -7.44 7.64 -5.70
CA ALA A 26 -7.17 6.72 -4.60
C ALA A 26 -8.45 6.50 -3.80
N GLN A 27 -8.67 5.26 -3.35
CA GLN A 27 -9.84 4.92 -2.56
C GLN A 27 -9.48 3.93 -1.45
N LEU A 28 -9.90 4.25 -0.23
CA LEU A 28 -9.90 3.36 0.92
C LEU A 28 -11.34 2.86 1.15
N LYS A 29 -11.51 1.55 1.34
CA LYS A 29 -12.79 0.92 1.69
C LYS A 29 -12.59 -0.13 2.78
N GLY A 30 -13.66 -0.53 3.43
CA GLY A 30 -13.62 -1.43 4.60
C GLY A 30 -13.92 -0.66 5.88
N GLY A 31 -13.61 -1.28 7.02
CA GLY A 31 -13.97 -0.78 8.35
C GLY A 31 -15.10 -1.58 8.98
N GLU A 32 -15.45 -1.20 10.21
CA GLU A 32 -16.34 -1.94 11.11
C GLU A 32 -15.79 -3.32 11.50
N LYS A 33 -16.20 -4.37 10.78
CA LYS A 33 -15.83 -5.77 11.08
C LYS A 33 -14.84 -6.36 10.08
N ASP A 34 -14.55 -5.66 8.99
CA ASP A 34 -13.70 -6.15 7.90
C ASP A 34 -12.38 -5.36 7.79
N PRO A 35 -11.27 -6.02 7.41
CA PRO A 35 -10.04 -5.33 7.05
C PRO A 35 -10.24 -4.30 5.93
N TYR A 36 -9.39 -3.28 5.94
CA TYR A 36 -9.34 -2.26 4.90
C TYR A 36 -8.72 -2.78 3.60
N ARG A 37 -9.06 -2.10 2.54
CA ARG A 37 -8.50 -2.25 1.19
C ARG A 37 -8.22 -0.89 0.58
N VAL A 38 -7.10 -0.78 -0.12
CA VAL A 38 -6.69 0.41 -0.86
C VAL A 38 -6.68 0.09 -2.35
N GLY A 39 -7.31 0.94 -3.15
CA GLY A 39 -7.22 0.93 -4.61
C GLY A 39 -6.66 2.24 -5.13
N LEU A 40 -5.64 2.17 -5.98
CA LEU A 40 -5.07 3.29 -6.73
C LEU A 40 -5.33 3.09 -8.22
N LYS A 41 -6.00 4.03 -8.87
CA LYS A 41 -6.16 4.09 -10.33
C LYS A 41 -4.97 4.83 -10.94
N LEU A 42 -4.25 4.18 -11.83
CA LEU A 42 -3.06 4.73 -12.50
C LEU A 42 -3.44 5.46 -13.79
N VAL A 43 -2.71 6.53 -14.12
CA VAL A 43 -2.97 7.40 -15.29
C VAL A 43 -2.93 6.64 -16.63
N ASN A 44 -2.07 5.62 -16.76
CA ASN A 44 -1.85 4.89 -18.01
C ASN A 44 -2.58 3.54 -18.07
N ASN A 45 -3.85 3.47 -17.64
CA ASN A 45 -4.64 2.24 -17.61
C ASN A 45 -4.03 1.12 -16.75
N GLY A 46 -3.90 1.37 -15.45
CA GLY A 46 -3.48 0.36 -14.47
C GLY A 46 -4.13 0.56 -13.11
N TRP A 47 -3.97 -0.43 -12.24
CA TRP A 47 -4.46 -0.38 -10.86
C TRP A 47 -3.46 -1.01 -9.91
N VAL A 48 -3.33 -0.41 -8.73
CA VAL A 48 -2.71 -1.06 -7.56
C VAL A 48 -3.82 -1.32 -6.58
N TYR A 49 -3.97 -2.57 -6.14
CA TYR A 49 -5.02 -2.95 -5.21
C TYR A 49 -4.44 -3.87 -4.13
N VAL A 50 -4.60 -3.46 -2.87
CA VAL A 50 -4.12 -4.22 -1.71
C VAL A 50 -5.27 -4.36 -0.72
N GLN A 51 -5.49 -5.59 -0.25
CA GLN A 51 -6.55 -5.92 0.71
C GLN A 51 -5.98 -6.56 1.97
N GLY A 52 -6.77 -6.58 3.04
CA GLY A 52 -6.36 -7.19 4.31
C GLY A 52 -5.58 -6.25 5.21
N LEU A 53 -5.59 -4.94 4.94
CA LEU A 53 -4.89 -3.93 5.73
C LEU A 53 -5.66 -3.65 7.02
N THR A 54 -4.97 -3.63 8.15
CA THR A 54 -5.59 -3.45 9.48
C THR A 54 -4.93 -2.37 10.32
N HIS A 55 -3.70 -1.97 9.96
CA HIS A 55 -2.90 -0.97 10.65
C HIS A 55 -2.35 0.05 9.65
N TYR A 56 -2.08 1.26 10.13
CA TYR A 56 -1.37 2.27 9.36
C TYR A 56 -0.49 3.14 10.27
N GLU A 57 0.53 3.74 9.66
CA GLU A 57 1.39 4.75 10.25
C GLU A 57 1.79 5.77 9.17
N VAL A 58 1.99 7.03 9.56
CA VAL A 58 2.76 7.99 8.76
C VAL A 58 4.00 8.33 9.57
N ASN A 59 5.18 7.96 9.07
CA ASN A 59 6.42 8.14 9.82
C ASN A 59 6.98 9.56 9.65
N ASP A 60 8.12 9.85 10.30
CA ASP A 60 8.77 11.16 10.27
C ASP A 60 9.27 11.58 8.89
N ASN A 61 9.46 10.63 7.96
CA ASN A 61 9.84 10.90 6.57
C ASN A 61 8.61 11.23 5.69
N GLY A 62 7.40 11.23 6.26
CA GLY A 62 6.15 11.42 5.53
C GLY A 62 5.74 10.21 4.69
N GLU A 63 6.28 9.04 4.98
CA GLU A 63 5.93 7.80 4.29
C GLU A 63 4.67 7.20 4.91
N PHE A 64 3.69 6.86 4.07
CA PHE A 64 2.45 6.25 4.51
C PHE A 64 2.56 4.73 4.43
N LEU A 65 2.61 4.09 5.60
CA LEU A 65 2.83 2.67 5.77
C LEU A 65 1.52 2.01 6.17
N LEU A 66 1.04 1.05 5.38
CA LEU A 66 -0.14 0.24 5.71
C LEU A 66 0.25 -1.23 5.82
N ALA A 67 -0.20 -1.87 6.89
CA ALA A 67 0.09 -3.28 7.17
C ALA A 67 -1.18 -4.06 7.49
N GLY A 68 -1.19 -5.31 7.06
CA GLY A 68 -2.20 -6.33 7.38
C GLY A 68 -1.52 -7.55 7.98
N PHE A 69 -2.10 -8.11 9.04
CA PHE A 69 -1.57 -9.29 9.73
C PHE A 69 -2.56 -10.45 9.65
N ASN A 70 -2.06 -11.68 9.55
CA ASN A 70 -2.88 -12.89 9.63
C ASN A 70 -3.26 -13.20 11.09
N TYR A 71 -4.04 -14.26 11.31
CA TYR A 71 -4.47 -14.68 12.64
C TYR A 71 -3.34 -15.10 13.58
N GLU A 72 -2.15 -15.40 13.05
CA GLU A 72 -0.94 -15.71 13.81
C GLU A 72 -0.10 -14.46 14.13
N GLY A 73 -0.56 -13.27 13.71
CA GLY A 73 0.16 -12.01 13.88
C GLY A 73 1.32 -11.80 12.91
N GLN A 74 1.43 -12.62 11.87
CA GLN A 74 2.46 -12.46 10.82
C GLN A 74 1.98 -11.47 9.76
N LEU A 75 2.90 -10.69 9.20
CA LEU A 75 2.60 -9.76 8.10
C LEU A 75 2.03 -10.53 6.92
N ALA A 76 0.80 -10.19 6.51
CA ALA A 76 0.04 -10.81 5.43
C ALA A 76 0.00 -9.94 4.17
N ALA A 77 -0.07 -8.62 4.35
CA ALA A 77 -0.10 -7.65 3.28
C ALA A 77 0.55 -6.34 3.73
N ALA A 78 1.19 -5.63 2.81
CA ALA A 78 1.59 -4.25 3.03
C ALA A 78 1.44 -3.42 1.76
N LEU A 79 1.12 -2.15 1.96
CA LEU A 79 1.21 -1.10 0.96
C LEU A 79 1.94 0.07 1.59
N GLU A 80 3.06 0.47 1.02
CA GLU A 80 3.82 1.62 1.47
C GLU A 80 3.86 2.64 0.34
N ILE A 81 3.59 3.91 0.67
CA ILE A 81 3.50 5.00 -0.30
C ILE A 81 4.40 6.15 0.17
N SER A 82 5.26 6.62 -0.71
CA SER A 82 6.14 7.76 -0.45
C SER A 82 6.26 8.65 -1.69
N THR A 83 6.56 9.94 -1.47
CA THR A 83 6.93 10.85 -2.56
C THR A 83 8.39 10.67 -3.02
N GLN A 84 9.18 9.88 -2.27
CA GLN A 84 10.57 9.54 -2.59
C GLN A 84 10.76 8.02 -2.55
N PRO A 85 11.82 7.47 -3.17
CA PRO A 85 12.15 6.06 -2.99
C PRO A 85 12.46 5.74 -1.52
N PHE A 86 12.01 4.57 -1.05
CA PHE A 86 12.34 4.04 0.27
C PHE A 86 13.81 3.64 0.32
N GLU A 87 14.53 4.16 1.32
CA GLU A 87 15.92 3.77 1.62
C GLU A 87 15.99 2.36 2.24
N VAL A 88 17.18 1.74 2.18
CA VAL A 88 17.45 0.38 2.70
C VAL A 88 17.89 0.44 4.15
#